data_AF-A0A6A5AV51-F1
#
_entry.id   AF-A0A6A5AV51-F1
#
_cell.length_a   1.000
_cell.length_b   1.000
_cell.length_c   1.000
_cell.angle_alpha   90.00
_cell.angle_beta   90.00
_cell.angle_gamma   90.00
#
_symmetry.space_group_name_H-M   'P 1'
#
loop_
_entity.id
_entity.type
_entity.pdbx_description
1 polymer ?
#
loop_
_entity_poly.entity_id
_entity_poly.type
_entity_poly.pdbx_seq_one_letter_code
_entity_poly.pdbx_strand_id
1 'polypeptide(L)'
;MEGESKNDFDWLPAGTEALADGEYDAIVLGTGLKECILSGLMATKGLKVLHLDRNNYYGGDCASLNLSNLYTKFRGEHAEPLTGLGSNRDYNIDLIPTCFNL
;
A
#
# COMPACT_ATOMS: atom_id res chain seq x y z
N MET A 1 30.82 -16.18 -1.60
CA MET A 1 29.59 -15.38 -1.55
C MET A 1 30.05 -13.97 -1.28
N GLU A 2 30.26 -13.19 -2.34
CA GLU A 2 30.68 -11.80 -2.23
C GLU A 2 29.58 -11.02 -1.54
N GLY A 3 29.92 -10.30 -0.47
CA GLY A 3 28.97 -9.44 0.22
C GLY A 3 28.56 -8.32 -0.72
N GLU A 4 27.25 -8.20 -0.97
CA GLU A 4 26.70 -7.07 -1.72
C GLU A 4 27.17 -5.77 -1.06
N SER A 5 27.82 -4.89 -1.83
CA SER A 5 28.23 -3.58 -1.34
C SER A 5 26.97 -2.81 -0.95
N LYS A 6 26.86 -2.44 0.32
CA LYS A 6 25.77 -1.55 0.77
C LYS A 6 25.90 -0.23 0.01
N ASN A 7 24.84 0.14 -0.70
CA ASN A 7 24.81 1.39 -1.44
C ASN A 7 24.77 2.55 -0.44
N ASP A 8 25.78 3.41 -0.51
CA ASP A 8 25.85 4.65 0.25
C ASP A 8 25.38 5.78 -0.67
N PHE A 9 24.28 6.44 -0.31
CA PHE A 9 23.77 7.57 -1.07
C PHE A 9 24.03 8.87 -0.31
N ASP A 10 24.55 9.88 -1.00
CA ASP A 10 24.86 11.19 -0.38
C ASP A 10 23.64 11.87 0.28
N TRP A 11 22.43 11.51 -0.15
CA TRP A 11 21.16 12.03 0.38
C TRP A 11 20.59 11.19 1.53
N LEU A 12 21.15 10.01 1.80
CA LEU A 12 20.67 9.09 2.81
C LEU A 12 20.95 9.68 4.21
N PRO A 13 19.94 9.82 5.09
CA PRO A 13 20.15 10.38 6.42
C PRO A 13 21.16 9.56 7.24
N ALA A 14 22.00 10.25 8.03
CA ALA A 14 22.97 9.58 8.89
C ALA A 14 22.30 8.56 9.82
N GLY A 15 22.85 7.34 9.86
CA GLY A 15 22.31 6.24 10.66
C GLY A 15 21.17 5.47 10.00
N THR A 16 20.87 5.72 8.71
CA THR A 16 19.93 4.91 7.92
C THR A 16 20.68 4.03 6.92
N GLU A 17 20.08 2.89 6.58
CA GLU A 17 20.62 1.93 5.61
C GLU A 17 19.70 1.90 4.38
N ALA A 18 20.30 1.91 3.20
CA ALA A 18 19.58 1.78 1.96
C ALA A 18 18.85 0.43 1.89
N LEU A 19 17.53 0.46 1.67
CA LEU A 19 16.73 -0.75 1.50
C LEU A 19 16.86 -1.36 0.10
N ALA A 20 17.38 -0.60 -0.86
CA ALA A 20 17.57 -0.98 -2.25
C ALA A 20 18.66 -0.11 -2.89
N ASP A 21 19.06 -0.46 -4.11
CA ASP A 21 20.02 0.25 -4.95
C ASP A 21 19.50 1.55 -5.62
N GLY A 22 18.24 1.91 -5.42
CA GLY A 22 17.68 3.21 -5.84
C GLY A 22 17.38 3.36 -7.33
N GLU A 23 17.72 2.37 -8.16
CA GLU A 23 17.49 2.40 -9.61
C GLU A 23 16.29 1.54 -9.99
N TYR A 24 15.33 2.12 -10.72
CA TYR A 24 14.08 1.45 -11.12
C TYR A 24 13.69 1.88 -12.54
N ASP A 25 13.14 0.95 -13.32
CA ASP A 25 12.61 1.23 -14.65
C ASP A 25 11.30 2.03 -14.60
N ALA A 26 10.53 1.86 -13.52
CA ALA A 26 9.28 2.57 -13.28
C ALA A 26 9.02 2.78 -11.79
N ILE A 27 8.38 3.91 -11.46
CA ILE A 27 7.88 4.21 -10.12
C ILE A 27 6.35 4.33 -10.21
N VAL A 28 5.64 3.53 -9.42
CA VAL A 28 4.18 3.53 -9.32
C VAL A 28 3.78 4.09 -7.96
N LEU A 29 2.89 5.10 -7.97
CA LEU A 29 2.41 5.77 -6.77
C LEU A 29 0.92 5.50 -6.56
N GLY A 30 0.59 4.91 -5.42
CA GLY A 30 -0.74 4.44 -5.05
C GLY A 30 -0.91 2.95 -5.33
N THR A 31 -1.68 2.27 -4.49
CA THR A 31 -1.92 0.82 -4.56
C THR A 31 -3.37 0.49 -4.92
N GLY A 32 -4.01 1.37 -5.69
CA GLY A 32 -5.32 1.09 -6.26
C GLY A 32 -5.28 -0.07 -7.26
N LEU A 33 -6.45 -0.52 -7.68
CA LEU A 33 -6.56 -1.66 -8.59
C LEU A 33 -5.79 -1.44 -9.90
N LYS A 34 -5.86 -0.22 -10.46
CA LYS A 34 -5.23 0.11 -11.75
C LYS A 34 -3.71 0.08 -11.63
N GLU A 35 -3.20 0.70 -10.58
CA GLU A 35 -1.79 0.80 -10.26
C GLU A 35 -1.18 -0.58 -9.99
N CYS A 36 -1.87 -1.41 -9.22
CA CYS A 36 -1.49 -2.81 -8.98
C CYS A 36 -1.45 -3.65 -10.26
N ILE A 37 -2.45 -3.53 -11.13
CA ILE A 37 -2.45 -4.26 -12.41
C ILE A 37 -1.28 -3.80 -13.29
N LEU A 38 -1.06 -2.48 -13.43
CA LEU A 38 0.04 -1.95 -14.23
C LEU A 38 1.40 -2.37 -13.67
N SER A 39 1.60 -2.25 -12.35
CA SER A 39 2.81 -2.68 -11.66
C SER A 39 3.08 -4.17 -11.89
N GLY A 40 2.07 -5.01 -11.76
CA GLY A 40 2.18 -6.45 -12.01
C GLY A 40 2.55 -6.77 -13.45
N LEU A 41 1.90 -6.12 -14.42
CA LEU A 41 2.20 -6.29 -15.85
C LEU A 41 3.63 -5.86 -16.19
N MET A 42 4.12 -4.75 -15.64
CA MET A 42 5.50 -4.30 -15.83
C MET A 42 6.50 -5.31 -15.23
N ALA A 43 6.26 -5.77 -14.00
CA ALA A 43 7.09 -6.78 -13.35
C ALA A 43 7.13 -8.10 -14.14
N THR A 44 5.99 -8.55 -14.71
CA THR A 44 5.95 -9.75 -15.55
C THR A 44 6.75 -9.64 -16.85
N LYS A 45 7.06 -8.41 -17.28
CA LYS A 45 7.94 -8.13 -18.43
C LYS A 45 9.42 -7.98 -18.04
N GLY A 46 9.77 -8.22 -16.78
CA GLY A 46 11.13 -8.12 -16.27
C GLY A 46 11.57 -6.70 -15.91
N LEU A 47 10.65 -5.73 -15.86
CA LEU A 47 10.96 -4.38 -15.40
C LEU A 47 11.05 -4.35 -13.88
N LYS A 48 12.01 -3.58 -13.38
CA LYS A 48 12.19 -3.33 -11.96
C LYS A 48 11.32 -2.15 -11.53
N VAL A 49 10.26 -2.44 -10.78
CA VAL A 49 9.22 -1.46 -10.42
C VAL A 49 9.28 -1.13 -8.93
N LEU A 50 9.39 0.16 -8.59
CA LEU A 50 9.18 0.66 -7.24
C LEU A 50 7.70 1.04 -7.08
N HIS A 51 6.98 0.33 -6.22
CA HIS A 51 5.55 0.57 -5.99
C HIS A 51 5.34 1.07 -4.56
N LEU A 52 4.85 2.31 -4.43
CA LEU A 52 4.73 3.02 -3.15
C LEU A 52 3.30 3.50 -2.95
N ASP A 53 2.88 3.61 -1.69
CA ASP A 53 1.64 4.30 -1.31
C ASP A 53 1.94 5.29 -0.18
N ARG A 54 1.22 6.41 -0.16
CA ARG A 54 1.27 7.38 0.94
C ARG A 54 0.47 6.92 2.15
N ASN A 55 -0.50 6.03 1.94
CA ASN A 55 -1.40 5.54 2.97
C ASN A 55 -0.80 4.33 3.67
N ASN A 56 -1.11 4.14 4.95
CA ASN A 56 -0.74 2.94 5.71
C ASN A 56 -1.65 1.73 5.41
N TYR A 57 -2.37 1.75 4.27
CA TYR A 57 -3.28 0.70 3.83
C TYR A 57 -3.30 0.60 2.31
N TYR A 58 -3.65 -0.58 1.79
CA TYR A 58 -3.74 -0.84 0.36
C TYR A 58 -5.09 -0.41 -0.24
N GLY A 59 -5.12 -0.17 -1.56
CA GLY A 59 -6.35 -0.03 -2.35
C GLY A 59 -6.77 1.41 -2.64
N GLY A 60 -6.14 2.42 -2.02
CA GLY A 60 -6.43 3.83 -2.27
C GLY A 60 -7.91 4.16 -2.10
N ASP A 61 -8.53 4.76 -3.12
CA ASP A 61 -9.97 5.07 -3.13
C ASP A 61 -10.86 3.82 -3.14
N CYS A 62 -10.34 2.68 -3.59
CA CYS A 62 -11.01 1.38 -3.58
C CYS A 62 -10.59 0.50 -2.39
N ALA A 63 -10.03 1.08 -1.32
CA ALA A 63 -9.63 0.33 -0.14
C ALA A 63 -10.81 -0.39 0.52
N SER A 64 -10.52 -1.56 1.10
CA SER A 64 -11.44 -2.27 1.99
C SER A 64 -11.03 -2.02 3.43
N LEU A 65 -11.96 -1.49 4.23
CA LEU A 65 -11.69 -1.06 5.60
C LEU A 65 -12.38 -1.97 6.61
N ASN A 66 -11.69 -2.22 7.73
CA ASN A 66 -12.32 -2.74 8.93
C ASN A 66 -13.14 -1.64 9.64
N LEU A 67 -13.93 -2.00 10.66
CA LEU A 67 -14.78 -1.04 11.38
C LEU A 67 -14.00 0.11 11.99
N SER A 68 -12.88 -0.15 12.68
CA SER A 68 -12.08 0.91 13.30
C SER A 68 -11.59 1.92 12.27
N ASN A 69 -11.03 1.46 11.15
CA ASN A 69 -10.55 2.33 10.08
C ASN A 69 -11.69 3.10 9.40
N LEU A 70 -12.86 2.48 9.23
CA LEU A 70 -14.04 3.13 8.70
C LEU A 70 -14.50 4.29 9.61
N TYR A 71 -14.58 4.05 10.92
CA TYR A 71 -14.95 5.07 11.90
C TYR A 71 -13.92 6.19 11.94
N THR A 72 -12.64 5.87 12.01
CA THR A 72 -11.56 6.88 11.93
C THR A 72 -11.71 7.77 10.69
N LYS A 73 -11.98 7.18 9.52
CA LYS A 73 -12.11 7.90 8.25
C LYS A 73 -13.33 8.84 8.19
N PHE A 74 -14.50 8.40 8.67
CA PHE A 74 -15.76 9.14 8.49
C PHE A 74 -16.25 9.87 9.74
N ARG A 75 -15.69 9.58 10.91
CA ARG A 75 -16.10 10.13 12.21
C ARG A 75 -14.95 10.78 13.00
N GLY A 76 -13.69 10.61 12.57
CA GLY A 76 -12.49 11.22 13.16
C GLY A 76 -11.62 10.25 13.94
N GLU A 77 -10.35 10.62 14.21
CA GLU A 77 -9.30 9.74 14.76
C GLU A 77 -9.61 9.02 16.08
N HIS A 78 -10.54 9.55 16.88
CA HIS A 78 -10.91 8.98 18.18
C HIS A 78 -12.32 8.38 18.18
N ALA A 79 -12.91 8.16 17.00
CA ALA A 79 -14.22 7.58 16.89
C ALA A 79 -14.16 6.05 17.06
N GLU A 80 -14.86 5.55 18.07
CA GLU A 80 -14.98 4.12 18.31
C GLU A 80 -16.23 3.54 17.62
N PRO A 81 -16.14 2.32 17.08
CA PRO A 81 -17.30 1.59 16.58
C PRO A 81 -18.41 1.45 17.64
N LEU A 82 -19.67 1.48 17.20
CA LEU A 82 -20.80 1.21 18.09
C LEU A 82 -20.69 -0.18 18.74
N THR A 83 -21.15 -0.29 19.98
CA THR A 83 -21.21 -1.58 20.68
C THR A 83 -22.21 -2.52 20.01
N GLY A 84 -21.91 -3.82 20.03
CA GLY A 84 -22.78 -4.85 19.46
C GLY A 84 -22.58 -5.09 17.95
N LEU A 85 -21.64 -4.42 17.29
CA LEU A 85 -21.29 -4.68 15.88
C LEU A 85 -20.38 -5.91 15.69
N GLY A 86 -19.94 -6.59 16.74
CA GLY A 86 -19.05 -7.76 16.61
C GLY A 86 -17.57 -7.40 16.49
N SER A 87 -16.75 -8.33 16.01
CA SER A 87 -15.30 -8.17 15.98
C SER A 87 -14.86 -7.30 14.80
N ASN A 88 -13.86 -6.44 14.99
CA ASN A 88 -13.32 -5.58 13.93
C ASN A 88 -12.86 -6.38 12.69
N ARG A 89 -12.41 -7.63 12.88
CA ARG A 89 -11.91 -8.49 11.80
C ARG A 89 -13.01 -9.11 10.94
N ASP A 90 -14.26 -9.03 11.38
CA ASP A 90 -15.40 -9.60 10.63
C ASP A 90 -15.78 -8.70 9.44
N TYR A 91 -15.12 -7.54 9.30
CA TYR A 91 -15.48 -6.49 8.35
C TYR A 91 -14.36 -6.23 7.34
N ASN A 92 -14.74 -6.34 6.06
CA ASN A 92 -14.00 -5.83 4.91
C ASN A 92 -14.99 -4.99 4.11
N ILE A 93 -15.03 -3.70 4.39
CA ILE A 93 -16.00 -2.76 3.84
C ILE A 93 -15.32 -2.00 2.69
N ASP A 94 -15.67 -2.37 1.47
CA ASP A 94 -15.16 -1.70 0.28
C ASP A 94 -15.74 -0.29 0.19
N LEU A 95 -14.86 0.71 0.05
CA LEU A 95 -15.27 2.10 -0.14
C LEU A 95 -16.00 2.32 -1.48
N ILE A 96 -15.62 1.54 -2.50
CA ILE A 96 -16.22 1.56 -3.84
C ILE A 96 -16.51 0.10 -4.24
N PRO A 97 -17.64 -0.47 -3.77
CA PRO A 97 -17.97 -1.86 -4.07
C PRO A 97 -18.22 -2.02 -5.58
N THR A 98 -17.48 -2.94 -6.20
CA THR A 98 -17.55 -3.23 -7.63
C THR A 98 -17.72 -4.73 -7.86
N CYS A 99 -18.61 -5.14 -8.77
CA CYS A 99 -18.77 -6.54 -9.17
C CYS A 99 -18.19 -6.76 -10.57
N PHE A 100 -17.50 -7.87 -10.77
CA PHE A 100 -17.11 -8.34 -12.10
C PHE A 100 -18.12 -9.38 -12.57
N ASN A 101 -18.67 -9.20 -13.77
CA ASN A 101 -19.46 -10.24 -14.41
C ASN A 101 -18.48 -11.15 -15.17
N LEU A 102 -18.26 -12.35 -14.65
CA LEU A 102 -17.43 -13.39 -15.27
C LEU A 102 -18.31 -14.37 -16.05
#